data_AF-A0A3M2D9X9-F1
#
_entry.id   AF-A0A3M2D9X9-F1
#
_cell.length_a   1.000
_cell.length_b   1.000
_cell.length_c   1.000
_cell.angle_alpha   90.00
_cell.angle_beta   90.00
_cell.angle_gamma   90.00
#
_symmetry.space_group_name_H-M   'P 1'
#
loop_
_entity.id
_entity.type
_entity.pdbx_description
1 polymer ?
#
loop_
_entity_poly.entity_id
_entity_poly.type
_entity_poly.pdbx_seq_one_letter_code
_entity_poly.pdbx_strand_id
1 'polypeptide(L)'
;MSETERQKACHSTGLAPVVSKTEKLQAKLPYLSSSSKLTLARSIMNNTLLIAFMGLCAVRSRAATEEQPNIVLLYADDAGHNDVGFQGSWHFRTPHMDKLANSVYELLGPPFRAQAVL
;
A
#
# COMPACT_ATOMS: atom_id res chain seq x y z
N MET A 1 -46.94 -29.61 -72.39
CA MET A 1 -45.61 -29.71 -71.73
C MET A 1 -45.62 -28.72 -70.59
N SER A 2 -46.15 -29.11 -69.42
CA SER A 2 -45.51 -29.90 -68.34
C SER A 2 -44.61 -28.98 -67.51
N GLU A 3 -45.01 -28.56 -66.31
CA GLU A 3 -44.69 -29.30 -65.07
C GLU A 3 -45.79 -29.11 -63.98
N THR A 4 -47.07 -29.20 -64.36
CA THR A 4 -48.20 -29.37 -63.43
C THR A 4 -48.20 -30.74 -62.71
N GLU A 5 -47.08 -31.47 -62.75
CA GLU A 5 -46.99 -32.89 -62.42
C GLU A 5 -45.82 -33.26 -61.49
N ARG A 6 -45.15 -32.28 -60.87
CA ARG A 6 -44.16 -32.55 -59.80
C ARG A 6 -44.71 -32.47 -58.38
N GLN A 7 -45.98 -32.09 -58.20
CA GLN A 7 -46.62 -32.07 -56.87
C GLN A 7 -47.30 -33.40 -56.49
N LYS A 8 -47.24 -34.43 -57.34
CA LYS A 8 -47.71 -35.80 -57.04
C LYS A 8 -46.54 -36.78 -56.94
N ALA A 9 -45.66 -36.62 -55.96
CA ALA A 9 -44.61 -37.63 -55.74
C ALA A 9 -44.04 -37.72 -54.32
N CYS A 10 -44.71 -37.17 -53.30
CA CYS A 10 -44.31 -37.51 -51.92
C CYS A 10 -45.53 -37.58 -51.01
N HIS A 11 -46.29 -38.66 -51.21
CA HIS A 11 -47.17 -39.20 -50.20
C HIS A 11 -46.56 -40.53 -49.76
N SER A 12 -45.69 -40.52 -48.75
CA SER A 12 -45.50 -41.68 -47.87
C SER A 12 -44.61 -41.33 -46.70
N THR A 13 -44.89 -41.98 -45.57
CA THR A 13 -44.18 -41.94 -44.28
C THR A 13 -44.45 -40.70 -43.45
N GLY A 14 -45.39 -40.86 -42.51
CA GLY A 14 -45.63 -39.90 -41.46
C GLY A 14 -44.40 -39.77 -40.58
N LEU A 15 -44.00 -38.52 -40.37
CA LEU A 15 -43.41 -38.07 -39.12
C LEU A 15 -43.83 -36.61 -39.00
N ALA A 16 -44.85 -36.34 -38.18
CA ALA A 16 -45.20 -34.97 -37.84
C ALA A 16 -43.95 -34.30 -37.25
N PRO A 17 -43.53 -33.11 -37.74
CA PRO A 17 -42.42 -32.43 -37.11
C PRO A 17 -42.91 -32.04 -35.70
N VAL A 18 -42.23 -32.58 -34.69
CA VAL A 18 -42.37 -32.25 -33.27
C VAL A 18 -41.84 -30.82 -33.07
N VAL A 19 -42.55 -29.84 -33.62
CA VAL A 19 -42.22 -28.43 -33.54
C VAL A 19 -43.47 -27.69 -33.09
N SER A 20 -43.92 -27.99 -31.87
CA SER A 20 -45.04 -27.25 -31.28
C SER A 20 -44.99 -27.11 -29.75
N LYS A 21 -43.93 -27.64 -29.11
CA LYS A 21 -43.73 -27.48 -27.65
C LYS A 21 -42.51 -26.64 -27.27
N THR A 22 -41.50 -26.56 -28.14
CA THR A 22 -40.29 -25.75 -27.90
C THR A 22 -40.53 -24.26 -28.14
N GLU A 23 -41.33 -23.91 -29.14
CA GLU A 23 -41.60 -22.51 -29.51
C GLU A 23 -42.43 -21.76 -28.45
N LYS A 24 -43.37 -22.46 -27.78
CA LYS A 24 -44.18 -21.89 -26.69
C LYS A 24 -43.46 -21.83 -25.35
N LEU A 25 -42.35 -22.55 -25.18
CA LEU A 25 -41.50 -22.42 -23.99
C LEU A 25 -40.51 -21.26 -24.14
N GLN A 26 -40.05 -20.97 -25.36
CA GLN A 26 -39.18 -19.83 -25.63
C GLN A 26 -39.92 -18.49 -25.59
N ALA A 27 -41.21 -18.46 -25.92
CA ALA A 27 -42.04 -17.25 -25.80
C ALA A 27 -42.44 -16.91 -24.35
N LYS A 28 -42.29 -17.85 -23.39
CA LYS A 28 -42.72 -17.64 -21.99
C LYS A 28 -41.59 -17.26 -21.02
N LEU A 29 -40.35 -17.19 -21.50
CA LEU A 29 -39.21 -16.77 -20.67
C LEU A 29 -38.34 -15.68 -21.32
N PRO A 30 -38.88 -14.53 -21.76
CA PRO A 30 -38.07 -13.35 -22.09
C PRO A 30 -37.83 -12.49 -20.83
N TYR A 31 -37.63 -13.09 -19.64
CA TYR A 31 -37.47 -12.32 -18.40
C TYR A 31 -36.12 -12.49 -17.69
N LEU A 32 -35.26 -13.42 -18.12
CA LEU A 32 -33.89 -13.46 -17.60
C LEU A 32 -33.01 -12.50 -18.39
N SER A 33 -33.37 -11.22 -18.25
CA SER A 33 -32.48 -10.08 -18.30
C SER A 33 -31.28 -10.38 -17.39
N SER A 34 -30.25 -10.96 -18.00
CA SER A 34 -28.95 -11.26 -17.43
C SER A 34 -28.13 -9.98 -17.20
N SER A 35 -28.78 -8.93 -16.71
CA SER A 35 -28.21 -7.60 -16.56
C SER A 35 -28.16 -7.20 -15.08
N SER A 36 -29.11 -7.65 -14.25
CA SER A 36 -29.18 -7.28 -12.83
C SER A 36 -28.05 -7.88 -11.98
N LYS A 37 -27.61 -9.11 -12.27
CA LYS A 37 -26.50 -9.78 -11.56
C LYS A 37 -25.16 -9.11 -11.85
N LEU A 38 -24.98 -8.59 -13.08
CA LEU A 38 -23.75 -7.92 -13.48
C LEU A 38 -23.64 -6.53 -12.86
N THR A 39 -24.76 -5.79 -12.73
CA THR A 39 -24.78 -4.49 -12.04
C THR A 39 -24.57 -4.65 -10.54
N LEU A 40 -25.16 -5.68 -9.91
CA LEU A 40 -24.96 -5.95 -8.48
C LEU A 40 -23.52 -6.41 -8.19
N ALA A 41 -22.96 -7.32 -8.99
CA ALA A 41 -21.56 -7.76 -8.84
C ALA A 41 -20.56 -6.61 -9.08
N ARG A 42 -20.86 -5.72 -10.04
CA ARG A 42 -20.07 -4.53 -10.33
C ARG A 42 -20.17 -3.48 -9.21
N SER A 43 -21.32 -3.37 -8.56
CA SER A 43 -21.53 -2.54 -7.36
C SER A 43 -20.81 -3.08 -6.13
N ILE A 44 -20.85 -4.40 -5.91
CA ILE A 44 -20.14 -5.06 -4.79
C ILE A 44 -18.64 -4.90 -4.97
N MET A 45 -18.11 -5.16 -6.17
CA MET A 45 -16.68 -5.04 -6.48
C MET A 45 -16.17 -3.60 -6.30
N ASN A 46 -16.96 -2.59 -6.70
CA ASN A 46 -16.57 -1.19 -6.55
C ASN A 46 -16.59 -0.74 -5.08
N ASN A 47 -17.53 -1.23 -4.28
CA ASN A 47 -17.60 -0.94 -2.84
C ASN A 47 -16.49 -1.63 -2.05
N THR A 48 -16.13 -2.87 -2.42
CA THR A 48 -14.98 -3.58 -1.83
C THR A 48 -13.66 -2.86 -2.13
N LEU A 49 -13.52 -2.33 -3.35
CA LEU A 49 -12.34 -1.55 -3.75
C LEU A 49 -12.25 -0.22 -2.99
N LEU A 50 -13.39 0.44 -2.76
CA LEU A 50 -13.51 1.64 -1.93
C LEU A 50 -13.11 1.38 -0.47
N ILE A 51 -13.60 0.29 0.13
CA ILE A 51 -13.27 -0.10 1.51
C ILE A 51 -11.78 -0.45 1.64
N ALA A 52 -11.21 -1.16 0.66
CA ALA A 52 -9.78 -1.48 0.64
C ALA A 52 -8.91 -0.21 0.51
N PHE A 53 -9.32 0.76 -0.31
CA PHE A 53 -8.64 2.04 -0.45
C PHE A 53 -8.69 2.86 0.84
N MET A 54 -9.84 2.91 1.50
CA MET A 54 -10.03 3.60 2.77
C MET A 54 -9.23 2.95 3.91
N GLY A 55 -9.13 1.62 3.94
CA GLY A 55 -8.27 0.87 4.86
C GLY A 55 -6.77 1.14 4.66
N LEU A 56 -6.33 1.32 3.41
CA LEU A 56 -4.94 1.66 3.09
C LEU A 56 -4.56 3.08 3.54
N CYS A 57 -5.50 4.03 3.50
CA CYS A 57 -5.28 5.40 3.97
C CYS A 57 -5.16 5.49 5.51
N ALA A 58 -5.85 4.63 6.25
CA ALA A 58 -5.89 4.68 7.72
C ALA A 58 -4.57 4.27 8.40
N VAL A 59 -3.67 3.57 7.71
CA VAL A 59 -2.38 3.11 8.26
C VAL A 59 -1.33 4.25 8.35
N ARG A 60 -1.60 5.42 7.75
CA ARG A 60 -0.61 6.50 7.60
C ARG A 60 -0.48 7.47 8.77
N SER A 61 -1.28 7.34 9.83
CA SER A 61 -1.33 8.33 10.92
C SER A 61 -0.63 7.86 12.19
N ARG A 62 0.70 7.67 12.11
CA ARG A 62 1.57 7.69 13.30
C ARG A 62 2.74 8.64 13.02
N ALA A 63 2.43 9.92 12.88
CA ALA A 63 3.46 10.95 13.03
C ALA A 63 3.76 11.02 14.53
N ALA A 64 4.88 10.44 14.95
CA ALA A 64 5.46 10.80 16.24
C ALA A 64 5.70 12.31 16.17
N THR A 65 5.20 13.05 17.16
CA THR A 65 5.66 14.42 17.37
C THR A 65 7.13 14.29 17.75
N GLU A 66 8.03 14.43 16.77
CA GLU A 66 9.43 14.67 17.08
C GLU A 66 9.48 16.07 17.68
N GLU A 67 9.60 16.14 19.00
CA GLU A 67 9.89 17.39 19.68
C GLU A 67 11.16 17.98 19.05
N GLN A 68 11.07 19.20 18.54
CA GLN A 68 12.21 19.86 17.92
C GLN A 68 13.29 20.06 18.99
N PRO A 69 14.50 19.51 18.80
CA PRO A 69 15.55 19.63 19.81
C PRO A 69 16.01 21.08 19.91
N ASN A 70 16.28 21.53 21.14
CA ASN A 70 16.91 22.83 21.37
C ASN A 70 18.40 22.74 21.04
N ILE A 71 18.87 23.56 20.10
CA ILE A 71 20.29 23.61 19.72
C ILE A 71 20.96 24.73 20.50
N VAL A 72 21.95 24.38 21.33
CA VAL A 72 22.80 25.33 22.04
C VAL A 72 24.20 25.29 21.41
N LEU A 73 24.58 26.36 20.70
CA LEU A 73 25.92 26.52 20.15
C LEU A 73 26.79 27.27 21.17
N LEU A 74 27.78 26.57 21.73
CA LEU A 74 28.79 27.16 22.58
C LEU A 74 30.04 27.40 21.74
N TYR A 75 30.44 28.67 21.60
CA TYR A 75 31.64 29.08 20.89
C TYR A 75 32.53 29.89 21.83
N ALA A 76 33.80 29.52 21.90
CA ALA A 76 34.80 30.21 22.70
C ALA A 76 35.85 30.80 21.76
N ASP A 77 36.20 32.06 22.01
CA ASP A 77 37.27 32.76 21.30
C ASP A 77 38.63 32.28 21.81
N ASP A 78 39.60 32.11 20.90
CA ASP A 78 40.98 31.66 21.18
C ASP A 78 41.16 30.33 21.93
N ALA A 79 40.10 29.54 22.14
CA ALA A 79 40.20 28.25 22.82
C ALA A 79 41.05 27.25 22.01
N GLY A 80 42.19 26.86 22.56
CA GLY A 80 43.09 25.88 22.00
C GLY A 80 42.65 24.44 22.27
N HIS A 81 43.20 23.50 21.51
CA HIS A 81 42.91 22.07 21.63
C HIS A 81 43.19 21.53 23.06
N ASN A 82 44.28 21.96 23.68
CA ASN A 82 44.69 21.46 25.00
C ASN A 82 44.16 22.29 26.17
N ASP A 83 43.12 23.10 25.96
CA ASP A 83 42.56 23.98 27.01
C ASP A 83 41.41 23.33 27.79
N VAL A 84 40.88 22.19 27.33
CA VAL A 84 39.78 21.49 28.00
C VAL A 84 40.23 20.16 28.60
N GLY A 85 39.68 19.82 29.77
CA GLY A 85 40.07 18.65 30.57
C GLY A 85 39.90 17.33 29.82
N PHE A 86 38.79 17.14 29.10
CA PHE A 86 38.55 15.94 28.30
C PHE A 86 39.49 15.77 27.09
N GLN A 87 40.24 16.81 26.71
CA GLN A 87 41.31 16.75 25.68
C GLN A 87 42.71 16.60 26.32
N GLY A 88 42.78 16.45 27.64
CA GLY A 88 44.03 16.24 28.36
C GLY A 88 44.68 17.52 28.87
N SER A 89 43.93 18.61 29.09
CA SER A 89 44.46 19.80 29.77
C SER A 89 44.77 19.52 31.24
N TRP A 90 45.98 19.89 31.69
CA TRP A 90 46.41 19.78 33.10
C TRP A 90 46.25 21.10 33.85
N HIS A 91 46.23 22.22 33.11
CA HIS A 91 46.22 23.57 33.66
C HIS A 91 44.79 24.10 33.87
N PHE A 92 43.91 23.86 32.92
CA PHE A 92 42.53 24.34 32.96
C PHE A 92 41.58 23.22 33.39
N ARG A 93 40.87 23.44 34.49
CA ARG A 93 39.87 22.49 34.99
C ARG A 93 38.49 22.88 34.47
N THR A 94 37.91 22.03 33.63
CA THR A 94 36.61 22.27 32.98
C THR A 94 35.55 21.25 33.40
N PRO A 95 35.21 21.13 34.70
CA PRO A 95 34.44 20.00 35.23
C PRO A 95 33.04 19.85 34.64
N HIS A 96 32.42 20.94 34.16
CA HIS A 96 31.12 20.88 33.48
C HIS A 96 31.23 20.39 32.03
N MET A 97 32.26 20.83 31.30
CA MET A 97 32.52 20.37 29.93
C MET A 97 32.97 18.91 29.93
N ASP A 98 33.78 18.51 30.90
CA ASP A 98 34.25 17.13 31.04
C ASP A 98 33.09 16.17 31.33
N LYS A 99 32.15 16.58 32.18
CA LYS A 99 30.90 15.82 32.42
C LYS A 99 30.06 15.70 31.15
N LEU A 100 29.93 16.79 30.38
CA LEU A 100 29.19 16.77 29.12
C LEU A 100 29.84 15.81 28.12
N ALA A 101 31.16 15.90 27.94
CA ALA A 101 31.92 15.00 27.07
C ALA A 101 31.77 13.53 27.49
N ASN A 102 31.90 13.23 28.78
CA ASN A 102 31.73 11.86 29.29
C ASN A 102 30.33 11.30 29.05
N SER A 103 29.28 12.11 29.23
CA SER A 103 27.90 11.67 28.93
C SER A 103 27.69 11.32 27.45
N VAL A 104 28.41 12.01 26.56
CA VAL A 104 28.41 11.70 25.12
C VAL A 104 29.22 10.44 24.84
N TYR A 105 30.38 10.27 25.48
CA TYR A 105 31.25 9.10 25.29
C TYR A 105 30.61 7.81 25.80
N GLU A 106 29.77 7.86 26.84
CA GLU A 106 29.02 6.70 27.32
C GLU A 106 28.01 6.21 26.27
N LEU A 107 27.43 7.12 25.50
CA LEU A 107 26.44 6.80 24.47
C LEU A 107 27.06 6.41 23.12
N LEU A 108 28.15 7.06 22.72
CA LEU A 108 28.71 6.97 21.36
C LEU A 108 30.15 6.43 21.31
N GLY A 109 30.79 6.25 22.46
CA GLY A 109 32.22 5.97 22.57
C GLY A 109 33.10 7.23 22.43
N PRO A 110 34.39 7.16 22.81
CA PRO A 110 35.31 8.28 22.66
C PRO A 110 35.58 8.56 21.17
N PRO A 111 35.48 9.82 20.70
CA PRO A 111 35.59 10.18 19.29
C PRO A 111 37.00 9.98 18.73
N PHE A 112 38.00 9.97 19.59
CA PHE A 112 39.37 9.63 19.26
C PHE A 112 39.84 8.62 20.30
N ARG A 113 40.32 7.45 19.84
CA ARG A 113 41.18 6.61 20.68
C ARG A 113 42.29 7.53 21.16
N ALA A 114 42.26 7.91 22.44
CA ALA A 114 43.43 8.43 23.11
C ALA A 114 44.53 7.42 22.80
N GLN A 115 45.45 7.78 21.92
CA GLN A 115 46.70 7.06 21.84
C GLN A 115 47.24 7.12 23.25
N ALA A 116 47.28 5.96 23.89
CA ALA A 116 47.97 5.74 25.13
C ALA A 116 49.36 6.36 24.95
N VAL A 117 49.56 7.53 25.56
CA VAL A 117 50.88 8.07 25.79
C VAL A 117 51.47 7.14 26.84
N LEU A 118 52.29 6.19 26.36
CA LEU A 118 53.30 5.52 27.16
C LEU A 118 54.33 6.54 27.65
#